data_AF-A0A936NKH3-F1
#
_entry.id   AF-A0A936NKH3-F1
#
_cell.length_a   1.000
_cell.length_b   1.000
_cell.length_c   1.000
_cell.angle_alpha   90.00
_cell.angle_beta   90.00
_cell.angle_gamma   90.00
#
_symmetry.space_group_name_H-M   'P 1'
#
loop_
_entity.id
_entity.type
_entity.pdbx_description
1 polymer ?
#
loop_
_entity_poly.entity_id
_entity_poly.type
_entity_poly.pdbx_seq_one_letter_code
_entity_poly.pdbx_strand_id
1 'polypeptide(L)'
;MHTAHMKRLLSAGKFKRFICLSFTMLLLSPVAFLDVSYAASRVFYDDFEDGTTNKWSQDGNRNRCTVTTSAVDGLKGAFAGSRMARCNWNGTVAWNAPTKYESLTINSVPYTNEIFYRFKVRLDNNVNRTDGSSLKLLRIYYWDGNQATYRDIYATAFPGPSMNNRGNAGNTALTTYWGGAAGDNTGLSNSWHTVEYYFNHATGKIKVWHDKVLVRDNNVSMGGQKWLPFYLTSNFEDAHDATNYIYFDNIEIYSDAGTGASGSMSDATIGGSGSSTATPPPAPTNVRVQ
;
A
#
# COMPACT_ATOMS: atom_id res chain seq x y z
N MET A 1 -41.07 -60.13 -23.42
CA MET A 1 -41.63 -61.05 -22.39
C MET A 1 -41.03 -62.43 -22.59
N HIS A 2 -40.00 -62.78 -21.83
CA HIS A 2 -39.89 -64.09 -21.16
C HIS A 2 -38.64 -64.10 -20.26
N THR A 3 -38.95 -64.42 -19.02
CA THR A 3 -38.15 -64.65 -17.82
C THR A 3 -37.15 -65.79 -18.03
N ALA A 4 -35.97 -65.73 -17.41
CA ALA A 4 -35.46 -66.84 -16.58
C ALA A 4 -34.10 -66.54 -15.94
N HIS A 5 -34.08 -66.65 -14.61
CA HIS A 5 -32.92 -66.88 -13.76
C HIS A 5 -32.07 -68.09 -14.21
N MET A 6 -30.75 -68.01 -14.05
CA MET A 6 -29.97 -69.21 -13.70
C MET A 6 -28.73 -68.91 -12.85
N LYS A 7 -28.72 -69.51 -11.66
CA LYS A 7 -27.59 -69.62 -10.72
C LYS A 7 -26.47 -70.49 -11.29
N ARG A 8 -25.22 -70.21 -10.91
CA ARG A 8 -24.05 -71.11 -10.69
C ARG A 8 -22.80 -70.21 -10.57
N LEU A 9 -21.72 -70.49 -9.85
CA LEU A 9 -21.29 -71.54 -8.92
C LEU A 9 -20.05 -70.97 -8.21
N LEU A 10 -19.78 -71.52 -7.03
CA LEU A 10 -18.64 -71.28 -6.15
C LEU A 10 -17.27 -71.31 -6.84
N SER A 11 -16.34 -70.49 -6.33
CA SER A 11 -14.94 -70.93 -6.21
C SER A 11 -14.26 -70.21 -5.05
N ALA A 12 -14.05 -70.97 -3.97
CA ALA A 12 -13.23 -70.58 -2.83
C ALA A 12 -11.75 -70.90 -3.16
N GLY A 13 -11.01 -69.88 -3.57
CA GLY A 13 -9.55 -69.94 -3.73
C GLY A 13 -8.87 -69.24 -2.56
N LYS A 14 -8.45 -70.00 -1.55
CA LYS A 14 -7.50 -69.54 -0.53
C LYS A 14 -6.18 -69.19 -1.22
N PHE A 15 -5.74 -67.93 -1.16
CA PHE A 15 -4.33 -67.60 -1.38
C PHE A 15 -3.74 -66.78 -0.25
N LYS A 16 -2.52 -67.18 0.09
CA LYS A 16 -1.78 -66.92 1.31
C LYS A 16 -1.21 -65.51 1.33
N ARG A 17 -1.20 -64.93 2.54
CA ARG A 17 -0.14 -64.10 3.14
C ARG A 17 0.83 -63.42 2.15
N PHE A 18 0.63 -62.13 1.91
CA PHE A 18 1.73 -61.18 1.82
C PHE A 18 1.50 -60.11 2.89
N ILE A 19 2.17 -60.34 4.02
CA ILE A 19 2.31 -59.41 5.14
C ILE A 19 3.52 -58.52 4.84
N CYS A 20 3.41 -57.24 5.21
CA CYS A 20 4.49 -56.27 5.36
C CYS A 20 5.21 -55.80 4.08
N LEU A 21 4.62 -54.85 3.36
CA LEU A 21 5.41 -53.82 2.66
C LEU A 21 4.58 -52.58 2.27
N SER A 22 3.83 -51.96 3.21
CA SER A 22 3.08 -50.72 2.90
C SER A 22 2.85 -49.78 4.09
N PHE A 23 3.74 -49.77 5.09
CA PHE A 23 3.58 -48.93 6.28
C PHE A 23 4.85 -48.13 6.64
N THR A 24 5.59 -47.65 5.65
CA THR A 24 6.77 -46.80 5.87
C THR A 24 6.91 -45.72 4.80
N MET A 25 5.83 -44.99 4.52
CA MET A 25 5.89 -43.79 3.67
C MET A 25 4.80 -42.77 4.03
N LEU A 26 4.49 -42.62 5.32
CA LEU A 26 3.48 -41.64 5.79
C LEU A 26 3.87 -40.95 7.11
N LEU A 27 5.17 -40.91 7.43
CA LEU A 27 5.69 -40.25 8.64
C LEU A 27 6.87 -39.30 8.36
N LEU A 28 7.16 -39.02 7.09
CA LEU A 28 8.13 -37.98 6.71
C LEU A 28 7.36 -36.83 6.05
N SER A 29 7.14 -35.82 6.88
CA SER A 29 6.73 -34.45 6.54
C SER A 29 5.24 -34.10 6.59
N PRO A 30 4.70 -33.85 7.79
CA PRO A 30 3.86 -32.69 8.03
C PRO A 30 4.73 -31.52 8.52
N VAL A 31 5.89 -31.28 7.91
CA VAL A 31 6.38 -29.90 7.78
C VAL A 31 5.74 -29.34 6.50
N ALA A 32 4.43 -29.54 6.39
CA ALA A 32 3.59 -28.85 5.45
C ALA A 32 3.56 -27.41 5.96
N PHE A 33 4.36 -26.56 5.30
CA PHE A 33 4.18 -25.13 5.22
C PHE A 33 3.62 -24.53 6.52
N LEU A 34 4.43 -24.55 7.58
CA LEU A 34 4.45 -23.36 8.40
C LEU A 34 4.90 -22.28 7.42
N ASP A 35 3.93 -21.62 6.77
CA ASP A 35 4.11 -20.27 6.29
C ASP A 35 4.66 -19.56 7.50
N VAL A 36 5.99 -19.44 7.52
CA VAL A 36 6.68 -18.59 8.45
C VAL A 36 6.20 -17.23 8.01
N SER A 37 5.05 -16.83 8.54
CA SER A 37 4.59 -15.46 8.57
C SER A 37 5.80 -14.73 9.10
N TYR A 38 6.57 -14.13 8.19
CA TYR A 38 7.63 -13.24 8.57
C TYR A 38 6.97 -12.30 9.55
N ALA A 39 7.48 -12.29 10.78
CA ALA A 39 6.82 -11.56 11.83
C ALA A 39 6.78 -10.10 11.39
N ALA A 40 5.60 -9.63 11.05
CA ALA A 40 5.46 -8.26 10.59
C ALA A 40 5.65 -7.36 11.82
N SER A 41 6.21 -6.19 11.62
CA SER A 41 6.31 -5.16 12.65
C SER A 41 5.91 -3.82 12.08
N ARG A 42 5.31 -2.98 12.91
CA ARG A 42 5.09 -1.57 12.56
C ARG A 42 6.42 -0.84 12.70
N VAL A 43 6.99 -0.42 11.58
CA VAL A 43 8.29 0.28 11.49
C VAL A 43 8.16 1.80 11.43
N PHE A 44 6.96 2.30 11.20
CA PHE A 44 6.65 3.73 11.24
C PHE A 44 5.23 3.97 11.73
N TYR A 45 5.04 5.01 12.54
CA TYR A 45 3.73 5.47 12.97
C TYR A 45 3.71 7.00 13.14
N ASP A 46 2.72 7.64 12.54
CA ASP A 46 2.45 9.06 12.76
C ASP A 46 0.96 9.41 12.69
N ASP A 47 0.42 9.92 13.79
CA ASP A 47 -0.91 10.51 13.92
C ASP A 47 -0.84 12.04 14.10
N PHE A 48 0.35 12.64 13.90
CA PHE A 48 0.58 14.08 13.94
C PHE A 48 0.23 14.77 15.28
N GLU A 49 -0.01 14.01 16.35
CA GLU A 49 -0.40 14.58 17.64
C GLU A 49 0.74 15.41 18.28
N ASP A 50 2.00 15.17 17.88
CA ASP A 50 3.13 16.01 18.29
C ASP A 50 3.11 17.42 17.66
N GLY A 51 2.26 17.66 16.66
CA GLY A 51 2.07 18.97 16.02
C GLY A 51 3.10 19.31 14.96
N THR A 52 3.95 18.36 14.59
CA THR A 52 5.04 18.54 13.66
C THR A 52 5.03 17.45 12.60
N THR A 53 5.83 17.65 11.56
CA THR A 53 6.12 16.60 10.59
C THR A 53 7.51 16.03 10.81
N ASN A 54 8.14 16.21 11.98
CA ASN A 54 9.57 15.91 12.19
C ASN A 54 9.97 14.45 11.95
N LYS A 55 9.02 13.50 11.98
CA LYS A 55 9.24 12.09 11.62
C LYS A 55 9.43 11.85 10.11
N TRP A 56 9.08 12.83 9.29
CA TRP A 56 9.18 12.77 7.83
C TRP A 56 10.47 13.46 7.36
N SER A 57 10.91 13.10 6.16
CA SER A 57 12.05 13.72 5.48
C SER A 57 11.63 14.95 4.68
N GLN A 58 12.56 15.89 4.52
CA GLN A 58 12.45 16.99 3.56
C GLN A 58 12.62 16.45 2.13
N ASP A 59 11.68 16.79 1.25
CA ASP A 59 11.65 16.32 -0.13
C ASP A 59 12.34 17.31 -1.07
N GLY A 60 13.67 17.31 -1.06
CA GLY A 60 14.47 18.22 -1.89
C GLY A 60 13.97 19.67 -1.79
N ASN A 61 13.34 20.15 -2.88
CA ASN A 61 12.85 21.52 -3.05
C ASN A 61 11.35 21.72 -2.81
N ARG A 62 10.59 20.70 -2.38
CA ARG A 62 9.14 20.81 -2.10
C ARG A 62 8.90 21.30 -0.69
N ASN A 63 7.83 22.07 -0.51
CA ASN A 63 7.39 22.43 0.84
C ASN A 63 6.86 21.19 1.56
N ARG A 64 6.99 21.15 2.87
CA ARG A 64 6.42 20.07 3.68
C ARG A 64 4.95 20.35 3.94
N CYS A 65 4.15 19.30 4.02
CA CYS A 65 2.78 19.45 4.50
C CYS A 65 2.78 20.02 5.93
N THR A 66 1.73 20.76 6.26
CA THR A 66 1.58 21.43 7.56
C THR A 66 0.70 20.59 8.49
N VAL A 67 1.00 20.55 9.79
CA VAL A 67 0.08 19.97 10.78
C VAL A 67 -0.94 21.01 11.20
N THR A 68 -2.23 20.66 11.13
CA THR A 68 -3.36 21.52 11.47
C THR A 68 -4.28 20.82 12.47
N THR A 69 -5.07 21.59 13.22
CA THR A 69 -6.11 21.08 14.12
C THR A 69 -7.51 21.14 13.49
N SER A 70 -7.67 21.85 12.38
CA SER A 70 -8.94 21.99 11.65
C SER A 70 -8.76 21.87 10.14
N ALA A 71 -9.80 21.37 9.48
CA ALA A 71 -9.90 21.41 8.03
C ALA A 71 -10.36 22.79 7.57
N VAL A 72 -9.87 23.23 6.41
CA VAL A 72 -10.19 24.54 5.83
C VAL A 72 -11.64 24.61 5.37
N ASP A 73 -12.19 23.51 4.84
CA ASP A 73 -13.60 23.41 4.48
C ASP A 73 -14.59 23.42 5.67
N GLY A 74 -14.09 23.47 6.91
CA GLY A 74 -14.94 23.47 8.11
C GLY A 74 -15.72 22.16 8.34
N LEU A 75 -15.41 21.10 7.57
CA LEU A 75 -15.97 19.77 7.78
C LEU A 75 -15.16 19.03 8.85
N LYS A 76 -15.22 17.68 8.84
CA LYS A 76 -14.59 16.81 9.84
C LYS A 76 -13.12 17.18 10.07
N GLY A 77 -12.72 17.37 11.32
CA GLY A 77 -11.32 17.56 11.72
C GLY A 77 -10.49 16.29 11.55
N ALA A 78 -9.42 16.17 12.34
CA ALA A 78 -8.56 14.99 12.38
C ALA A 78 -9.36 13.68 12.46
N PHE A 79 -8.86 12.62 11.84
CA PHE A 79 -9.52 11.31 11.88
C PHE A 79 -9.46 10.75 13.30
N ALA A 80 -8.28 10.84 13.93
CA ALA A 80 -8.07 10.53 15.33
C ALA A 80 -7.43 11.73 16.04
N GLY A 81 -7.56 11.78 17.37
CA GLY A 81 -6.92 12.83 18.15
C GLY A 81 -7.41 14.23 17.79
N SER A 82 -6.46 15.15 17.65
CA SER A 82 -6.69 16.59 17.51
C SER A 82 -5.97 17.22 16.32
N ARG A 83 -5.10 16.48 15.64
CA ARG A 83 -4.19 17.00 14.62
C ARG A 83 -4.15 16.10 13.39
N MET A 84 -3.86 16.69 12.24
CA MET A 84 -3.70 15.99 10.97
C MET A 84 -2.72 16.74 10.08
N ALA A 85 -2.07 16.03 9.16
CA ALA A 85 -1.31 16.70 8.11
C ALA A 85 -2.26 17.22 7.03
N ARG A 86 -2.00 18.44 6.56
CA ARG A 86 -2.65 19.06 5.41
C ARG A 86 -1.59 19.35 4.37
N CYS A 87 -1.74 18.74 3.21
CA CYS A 87 -0.92 19.02 2.04
C CYS A 87 -1.71 19.90 1.08
N ASN A 88 -1.12 20.99 0.64
CA ASN A 88 -1.67 21.85 -0.39
C ASN A 88 -0.99 21.64 -1.74
N TRP A 89 -1.71 22.05 -2.77
CA TRP A 89 -1.17 22.28 -4.08
C TRP A 89 -1.67 23.62 -4.62
N ASN A 90 -0.75 24.44 -5.11
CA ASN A 90 -1.04 25.82 -5.49
C ASN A 90 -0.44 26.14 -6.86
N GLY A 91 -1.31 26.29 -7.87
CA GLY A 91 -1.00 26.83 -9.19
C GLY A 91 -1.19 25.85 -10.35
N THR A 92 -0.76 26.26 -11.55
CA THR A 92 -0.70 25.43 -12.78
C THR A 92 0.53 24.51 -12.71
N VAL A 93 0.37 23.17 -12.72
CA VAL A 93 1.51 22.26 -12.49
C VAL A 93 1.64 21.15 -13.52
N ALA A 94 2.75 21.19 -14.26
CA ALA A 94 3.43 19.97 -14.68
C ALA A 94 4.10 19.32 -13.44
N TRP A 95 3.87 18.02 -13.23
CA TRP A 95 4.33 17.17 -12.11
C TRP A 95 5.83 17.26 -11.73
N ASN A 96 6.64 17.90 -12.55
CA ASN A 96 8.08 18.08 -12.41
C ASN A 96 8.49 19.44 -11.81
N ALA A 97 7.54 20.29 -11.35
CA ALA A 97 7.84 21.56 -10.69
C ALA A 97 7.79 21.44 -9.15
N PRO A 98 8.93 21.16 -8.47
CA PRO A 98 8.93 20.85 -7.04
C PRO A 98 8.46 22.00 -6.14
N THR A 99 8.47 23.25 -6.57
CA THR A 99 8.06 24.37 -5.71
C THR A 99 6.55 24.58 -5.62
N LYS A 100 5.71 23.69 -6.17
CA LYS A 100 4.29 23.96 -6.41
C LYS A 100 3.29 23.07 -5.64
N TYR A 101 3.77 21.98 -5.04
CA TYR A 101 2.98 21.16 -4.12
C TYR A 101 3.74 20.86 -2.84
N GLU A 102 2.99 20.51 -1.80
CA GLU A 102 3.50 20.04 -0.53
C GLU A 102 3.57 18.52 -0.49
N SER A 103 4.59 17.98 0.18
CA SER A 103 4.75 16.55 0.39
C SER A 103 5.17 16.17 1.81
N LEU A 104 4.90 14.91 2.13
CA LEU A 104 5.53 14.19 3.23
C LEU A 104 6.30 13.01 2.64
N THR A 105 7.57 12.84 3.02
CA THR A 105 8.42 11.80 2.45
C THR A 105 9.01 10.88 3.50
N ILE A 106 9.02 9.59 3.22
CA ILE A 106 9.83 8.61 3.93
C ILE A 106 10.85 8.06 2.93
N ASN A 107 12.11 8.45 3.15
CA ASN A 107 13.21 8.10 2.25
C ASN A 107 13.47 6.58 2.23
N SER A 108 13.39 5.96 3.40
CA SER A 108 13.65 4.54 3.58
C SER A 108 12.95 4.00 4.81
N VAL A 109 12.59 2.72 4.77
CA VAL A 109 12.20 1.88 5.90
C VAL A 109 12.91 0.53 5.75
N PRO A 110 13.28 -0.13 6.85
CA PRO A 110 13.89 -1.45 6.77
C PRO A 110 12.83 -2.48 6.36
N TYR A 111 13.09 -3.23 5.29
CA TYR A 111 12.30 -4.42 4.90
C TYR A 111 13.09 -5.34 3.96
N THR A 112 12.85 -6.65 4.03
CA THR A 112 13.52 -7.67 3.22
C THR A 112 12.75 -7.97 1.94
N ASN A 113 11.49 -8.38 2.07
CA ASN A 113 10.61 -8.79 0.98
C ASN A 113 9.33 -7.98 1.00
N GLU A 114 8.72 -7.79 2.16
CA GLU A 114 7.37 -7.27 2.27
C GLU A 114 7.31 -5.93 2.99
N ILE A 115 6.47 -5.05 2.44
CA ILE A 115 6.16 -3.76 3.03
C ILE A 115 4.69 -3.43 2.81
N PHE A 116 4.08 -2.84 3.84
CA PHE A 116 2.67 -2.47 3.85
C PHE A 116 2.52 -1.05 4.39
N TYR A 117 1.87 -0.19 3.62
CA TYR A 117 1.53 1.18 4.02
C TYR A 117 0.03 1.27 4.28
N ARG A 118 -0.37 1.90 5.39
CA ARG A 118 -1.76 2.23 5.70
C ARG A 118 -1.83 3.68 6.13
N PHE A 119 -2.85 4.39 5.68
CA PHE A 119 -3.09 5.75 6.12
C PHE A 119 -4.55 6.13 5.95
N LYS A 120 -4.95 7.17 6.67
CA LYS A 120 -6.21 7.87 6.45
C LYS A 120 -5.99 9.02 5.51
N VAL A 121 -6.92 9.18 4.57
CA VAL A 121 -6.94 10.31 3.63
C VAL A 121 -8.33 10.91 3.57
N ARG A 122 -8.39 12.23 3.41
CA ARG A 122 -9.64 12.97 3.19
C ARG A 122 -9.39 14.08 2.18
N LEU A 123 -10.27 14.18 1.20
CA LEU A 123 -10.27 15.30 0.26
C LEU A 123 -11.03 16.48 0.87
N ASP A 124 -10.48 17.69 0.75
CA ASP A 124 -11.19 18.92 1.08
C ASP A 124 -12.37 19.11 0.12
N ASN A 125 -13.46 19.70 0.60
CA ASN A 125 -14.62 19.98 -0.24
C ASN A 125 -14.32 20.96 -1.39
N ASN A 126 -13.27 21.77 -1.25
CA ASN A 126 -12.83 22.68 -2.29
C ASN A 126 -11.87 22.05 -3.29
N VAL A 127 -11.56 20.74 -3.16
CA VAL A 127 -10.82 20.01 -4.19
C VAL A 127 -11.66 19.96 -5.46
N ASN A 128 -11.37 20.87 -6.38
CA ASN A 128 -12.02 20.92 -7.68
C ASN A 128 -11.55 19.70 -8.49
N ARG A 129 -12.47 18.81 -8.89
CA ARG A 129 -12.11 17.70 -9.78
C ARG A 129 -12.31 18.17 -11.21
N THR A 130 -11.26 18.05 -12.01
CA THR A 130 -11.34 18.32 -13.44
C THR A 130 -11.28 17.01 -14.22
N ASP A 131 -11.92 16.96 -15.38
CA ASP A 131 -11.85 15.79 -16.27
C ASP A 131 -10.53 15.76 -17.08
N GLY A 132 -9.70 16.79 -16.96
CA GLY A 132 -8.47 16.96 -17.73
C GLY A 132 -7.23 16.32 -17.11
N SER A 133 -7.29 15.95 -15.83
CA SER A 133 -6.11 15.57 -15.06
C SER A 133 -6.47 14.64 -13.91
N SER A 134 -5.63 13.62 -13.67
CA SER A 134 -5.87 12.67 -12.59
C SER A 134 -5.43 13.25 -11.24
N LEU A 135 -6.26 13.10 -10.21
CA LEU A 135 -5.86 13.32 -8.83
C LEU A 135 -4.77 12.32 -8.41
N LYS A 136 -3.70 12.82 -7.77
CA LYS A 136 -2.55 12.04 -7.32
C LYS A 136 -2.33 12.24 -5.81
N LEU A 137 -2.56 11.16 -5.03
CA LEU A 137 -2.56 11.20 -3.55
C LEU A 137 -1.30 10.61 -2.88
N LEU A 138 -0.77 9.51 -3.41
CA LEU A 138 0.47 8.88 -2.92
C LEU A 138 1.45 8.54 -4.04
N ARG A 139 2.72 8.96 -3.92
CA ARG A 139 3.76 8.62 -4.88
C ARG A 139 4.72 7.60 -4.30
N ILE A 140 5.13 6.67 -5.13
CA ILE A 140 6.39 5.95 -5.01
C ILE A 140 7.18 6.36 -6.24
N TYR A 141 8.25 7.11 -6.02
CA TYR A 141 9.06 7.69 -7.08
C TYR A 141 10.53 7.44 -6.84
N TYR A 142 11.20 6.92 -7.85
CA TYR A 142 12.65 6.87 -7.90
C TYR A 142 13.11 6.86 -9.35
N TRP A 143 14.16 7.64 -9.59
CA TRP A 143 14.87 7.68 -10.85
C TRP A 143 16.34 7.95 -10.56
N ASP A 144 17.20 7.04 -10.99
CA ASP A 144 18.66 7.15 -10.94
C ASP A 144 19.26 7.43 -12.34
N GLY A 145 18.41 7.73 -13.34
CA GLY A 145 18.82 7.84 -14.74
C GLY A 145 18.64 6.56 -15.57
N ASN A 146 18.28 5.43 -14.96
CA ASN A 146 18.10 4.15 -15.65
C ASN A 146 16.61 3.76 -15.73
N GLN A 147 16.12 3.52 -16.95
CA GLN A 147 14.73 3.11 -17.18
C GLN A 147 14.39 1.77 -16.50
N ALA A 148 15.34 0.85 -16.35
CA ALA A 148 15.10 -0.44 -15.71
C ALA A 148 14.79 -0.32 -14.21
N THR A 149 15.27 0.74 -13.55
CA THR A 149 15.10 1.01 -12.11
C THR A 149 14.09 2.13 -11.85
N TYR A 150 13.62 2.80 -12.91
CA TYR A 150 12.57 3.81 -12.81
C TYR A 150 11.35 3.25 -12.14
N ARG A 151 10.81 4.01 -11.20
CA ARG A 151 9.45 3.79 -10.74
C ARG A 151 8.83 5.14 -10.50
N ASP A 152 7.63 5.27 -11.01
CA ASP A 152 6.81 6.40 -10.71
C ASP A 152 5.38 5.95 -10.85
N ILE A 153 4.70 5.75 -9.73
CA ILE A 153 3.28 5.46 -9.75
C ILE A 153 2.42 6.71 -10.09
N TYR A 154 3.01 7.76 -10.68
CA TYR A 154 2.36 8.99 -11.19
C TYR A 154 2.72 9.38 -12.64
N ALA A 155 3.36 8.51 -13.43
CA ALA A 155 4.09 8.92 -14.63
C ALA A 155 3.27 9.64 -15.73
N THR A 156 1.97 9.41 -15.92
CA THR A 156 1.20 10.02 -17.04
C THR A 156 -0.32 9.96 -16.83
N ALA A 157 -1.03 11.08 -16.97
CA ALA A 157 -2.48 11.09 -17.12
C ALA A 157 -2.91 10.15 -18.26
N PHE A 158 -3.92 9.32 -17.98
CA PHE A 158 -4.58 8.51 -18.99
C PHE A 158 -5.98 9.07 -19.20
N PRO A 159 -6.49 9.21 -20.44
CA PRO A 159 -7.87 9.64 -20.67
C PRO A 159 -8.83 8.69 -19.96
N GLY A 160 -9.63 9.20 -19.01
CA GLY A 160 -10.47 8.38 -18.14
C GLY A 160 -11.05 9.19 -16.98
N PRO A 161 -11.88 8.58 -16.11
CA PRO A 161 -12.35 9.25 -14.90
C PRO A 161 -11.15 9.75 -14.10
N SER A 162 -11.23 10.99 -13.61
CA SER A 162 -10.17 11.82 -13.00
C SER A 162 -9.42 11.25 -11.79
N MET A 163 -9.56 9.96 -11.51
CA MET A 163 -9.01 9.23 -10.37
C MET A 163 -8.11 8.04 -10.77
N ASN A 164 -7.94 7.77 -12.07
CA ASN A 164 -6.94 6.81 -12.55
C ASN A 164 -5.78 7.53 -13.25
N ASN A 165 -4.58 7.01 -13.09
CA ASN A 165 -3.40 7.51 -13.78
C ASN A 165 -2.56 6.32 -14.26
N ARG A 166 -1.50 6.58 -15.02
CA ARG A 166 -0.53 5.58 -15.45
C ARG A 166 0.79 5.85 -14.75
N GLY A 167 1.24 4.89 -13.95
CA GLY A 167 2.60 4.81 -13.48
C GLY A 167 3.49 3.95 -14.36
N ASN A 168 4.77 3.92 -14.02
CA ASN A 168 5.75 2.99 -14.56
C ASN A 168 6.49 2.29 -13.41
N ALA A 169 6.84 1.03 -13.64
CA ALA A 169 7.69 0.18 -12.82
C ALA A 169 8.69 -0.51 -13.76
N GLY A 170 9.89 0.04 -13.84
CA GLY A 170 10.85 -0.22 -14.91
C GLY A 170 10.27 0.18 -16.27
N ASN A 171 10.22 -0.80 -17.18
CA ASN A 171 9.57 -0.69 -18.48
C ASN A 171 8.07 -1.04 -18.46
N THR A 172 7.53 -1.43 -17.30
CA THR A 172 6.15 -1.89 -17.18
C THR A 172 5.23 -0.72 -16.86
N ALA A 173 4.25 -0.48 -17.72
CA ALA A 173 3.16 0.45 -17.43
C ALA A 173 2.26 -0.12 -16.32
N LEU A 174 1.89 0.72 -15.36
CA LEU A 174 1.02 0.38 -14.25
C LEU A 174 -0.20 1.29 -14.28
N THR A 175 -1.41 0.74 -14.17
CA THR A 175 -2.55 1.56 -13.80
C THR A 175 -2.47 1.88 -12.31
N THR A 176 -2.50 3.15 -11.97
CA THR A 176 -2.43 3.63 -10.59
C THR A 176 -3.81 4.16 -10.25
N TYR A 177 -4.49 3.45 -9.36
CA TYR A 177 -5.86 3.75 -8.96
C TYR A 177 -5.85 4.60 -7.70
N TRP A 178 -6.48 5.76 -7.78
CA TRP A 178 -6.59 6.72 -6.68
C TRP A 178 -8.03 6.93 -6.22
N GLY A 179 -8.98 6.17 -6.79
CA GLY A 179 -10.41 6.27 -6.52
C GLY A 179 -11.25 5.72 -7.67
N GLY A 180 -12.55 5.51 -7.42
CA GLY A 180 -13.54 5.32 -8.50
C GLY A 180 -13.56 3.93 -9.14
N ALA A 181 -12.79 2.97 -8.63
CA ALA A 181 -13.02 1.56 -8.93
C ALA A 181 -14.43 1.14 -8.45
N ALA A 182 -14.97 0.05 -8.99
CA ALA A 182 -16.27 -0.44 -8.55
C ALA A 182 -16.26 -0.72 -7.03
N GLY A 183 -17.08 0.01 -6.27
CA GLY A 183 -17.17 -0.06 -4.81
C GLY A 183 -16.23 0.90 -4.04
N ASP A 184 -15.32 1.59 -4.72
CA ASP A 184 -14.40 2.55 -4.11
C ASP A 184 -14.86 4.00 -4.33
N ASN A 185 -15.16 4.69 -3.24
CA ASN A 185 -15.62 6.07 -3.22
C ASN A 185 -14.57 7.06 -2.67
N THR A 186 -13.32 6.64 -2.47
CA THR A 186 -12.24 7.46 -1.90
C THR A 186 -12.03 8.75 -2.68
N GLY A 187 -12.09 8.65 -4.01
CA GLY A 187 -11.99 9.77 -4.92
C GLY A 187 -13.29 10.53 -5.15
N LEU A 188 -14.40 10.13 -4.53
CA LEU A 188 -15.74 10.66 -4.80
C LEU A 188 -16.37 11.34 -3.58
N SER A 189 -15.81 11.15 -2.39
CA SER A 189 -16.36 11.62 -1.12
C SER A 189 -15.37 12.48 -0.34
N ASN A 190 -15.90 13.32 0.55
CA ASN A 190 -15.10 14.17 1.46
C ASN A 190 -15.03 13.56 2.87
N SER A 191 -15.32 12.26 3.00
CA SER A 191 -15.14 11.51 4.23
C SER A 191 -13.69 11.10 4.42
N TRP A 192 -13.35 10.64 5.62
CA TRP A 192 -12.10 9.94 5.84
C TRP A 192 -12.18 8.53 5.25
N HIS A 193 -11.17 8.20 4.46
CA HIS A 193 -11.00 6.91 3.79
C HIS A 193 -9.73 6.24 4.29
N THR A 194 -9.71 4.91 4.24
CA THR A 194 -8.53 4.09 4.54
C THR A 194 -7.90 3.66 3.24
N VAL A 195 -6.62 3.95 3.07
CA VAL A 195 -5.86 3.54 1.88
C VAL A 195 -4.70 2.67 2.31
N GLU A 196 -4.56 1.52 1.64
CA GLU A 196 -3.64 0.46 2.01
C GLU A 196 -2.88 -0.03 0.77
N TYR A 197 -1.56 -0.10 0.87
CA TYR A 197 -0.67 -0.56 -0.19
C TYR A 197 0.21 -1.69 0.34
N TYR A 198 0.17 -2.83 -0.34
CA TYR A 198 1.06 -3.96 -0.09
C TYR A 198 2.00 -4.16 -1.26
N PHE A 199 3.28 -4.34 -0.95
CA PHE A 199 4.28 -4.73 -1.92
C PHE A 199 5.09 -5.92 -1.42
N ASN A 200 5.24 -6.92 -2.28
CA ASN A 200 6.19 -8.01 -2.11
C ASN A 200 7.28 -7.90 -3.17
N HIS A 201 8.46 -7.49 -2.76
CA HIS A 201 9.63 -7.34 -3.61
C HIS A 201 10.09 -8.67 -4.22
N ALA A 202 10.06 -9.76 -3.45
CA ALA A 202 10.54 -11.07 -3.92
C ALA A 202 9.66 -11.66 -5.04
N THR A 203 8.34 -11.46 -4.97
CA THR A 203 7.39 -12.00 -5.97
C THR A 203 6.89 -10.95 -6.97
N GLY A 204 7.22 -9.68 -6.76
CA GLY A 204 6.66 -8.55 -7.49
C GLY A 204 5.18 -8.29 -7.18
N LYS A 205 4.59 -8.91 -6.16
CA LYS A 205 3.16 -8.73 -5.83
C LYS A 205 2.88 -7.29 -5.43
N ILE A 206 1.79 -6.72 -5.95
CA ILE A 206 1.27 -5.41 -5.60
C ILE A 206 -0.23 -5.58 -5.35
N LYS A 207 -0.68 -5.21 -4.15
CA LYS A 207 -2.11 -5.13 -3.83
C LYS A 207 -2.44 -3.76 -3.25
N VAL A 208 -3.60 -3.24 -3.59
CA VAL A 208 -4.08 -1.94 -3.10
C VAL A 208 -5.53 -2.09 -2.66
N TRP A 209 -5.83 -1.58 -1.46
CA TRP A 209 -7.18 -1.52 -0.93
C TRP A 209 -7.56 -0.11 -0.55
N HIS A 210 -8.79 0.27 -0.90
CA HIS A 210 -9.44 1.48 -0.46
C HIS A 210 -10.70 1.08 0.31
N ASP A 211 -10.81 1.47 1.58
CA ASP A 211 -11.92 1.09 2.45
C ASP A 211 -12.27 -0.41 2.41
N LYS A 212 -11.22 -1.25 2.44
CA LYS A 212 -11.30 -2.72 2.35
C LYS A 212 -11.72 -3.27 0.99
N VAL A 213 -11.99 -2.42 0.00
CA VAL A 213 -12.19 -2.83 -1.40
C VAL A 213 -10.85 -3.05 -2.06
N LEU A 214 -10.58 -4.26 -2.53
CA LEU A 214 -9.38 -4.57 -3.31
C LEU A 214 -9.51 -3.93 -4.70
N VAL A 215 -8.80 -2.81 -4.92
CA VAL A 215 -8.87 -2.04 -6.17
C VAL A 215 -7.76 -2.41 -7.16
N ARG A 216 -6.72 -3.13 -6.69
CA ARG A 216 -5.64 -3.63 -7.53
C ARG A 216 -5.04 -4.90 -6.97
N ASP A 217 -4.75 -5.86 -7.85
CA ASP A 217 -4.01 -7.07 -7.53
C ASP A 217 -3.19 -7.55 -8.74
N ASN A 218 -1.92 -7.17 -8.80
CA ASN A 218 -1.05 -7.43 -9.94
C ASN A 218 0.32 -7.96 -9.50
N ASN A 219 1.06 -8.55 -10.43
CA ASN A 219 2.45 -8.98 -10.23
C ASN A 219 3.37 -8.23 -11.20
N VAL A 220 4.29 -7.42 -10.67
CA VAL A 220 5.31 -6.67 -11.42
C VAL A 220 6.65 -6.74 -10.69
N SER A 221 7.62 -7.40 -11.33
CA SER A 221 8.98 -7.52 -10.79
C SER A 221 9.75 -6.22 -10.92
N MET A 222 10.50 -5.88 -9.88
CA MET A 222 11.37 -4.70 -9.79
C MET A 222 12.87 -5.07 -9.77
N GLY A 223 13.21 -6.31 -10.13
CA GLY A 223 14.57 -6.82 -9.94
C GLY A 223 14.97 -6.75 -8.47
N GLY A 224 16.13 -6.16 -8.16
CA GLY A 224 16.63 -5.95 -6.79
C GLY A 224 16.24 -4.61 -6.13
N GLN A 225 15.41 -3.79 -6.78
CA GLN A 225 15.05 -2.45 -6.28
C GLN A 225 13.88 -2.46 -5.29
N LYS A 226 13.97 -1.63 -4.25
CA LYS A 226 12.97 -1.48 -3.20
C LYS A 226 11.86 -0.48 -3.60
N TRP A 227 10.64 -0.66 -3.07
CA TRP A 227 9.44 0.16 -3.25
C TRP A 227 9.47 1.43 -2.40
N LEU A 228 10.57 2.18 -2.51
CA LEU A 228 10.83 3.44 -1.81
C LEU A 228 11.60 4.40 -2.74
N PRO A 229 11.64 5.71 -2.44
CA PRO A 229 10.96 6.42 -1.34
C PRO A 229 9.44 6.54 -1.52
N PHE A 230 8.76 6.77 -0.39
CA PHE A 230 7.30 6.92 -0.29
C PHE A 230 6.93 8.38 -0.04
N TYR A 231 5.96 8.90 -0.78
CA TYR A 231 5.47 10.26 -0.68
C TYR A 231 3.96 10.28 -0.47
N LEU A 232 3.49 11.13 0.43
CA LEU A 232 2.12 11.64 0.44
C LEU A 232 2.11 13.03 -0.18
N THR A 233 1.18 13.29 -1.09
CA THR A 233 1.12 14.55 -1.85
C THR A 233 -0.32 14.97 -2.09
N SER A 234 -0.56 16.27 -2.24
CA SER A 234 -1.72 16.79 -2.97
C SER A 234 -1.22 17.18 -4.35
N ASN A 235 -1.72 16.60 -5.45
CA ASN A 235 -1.26 16.95 -6.79
C ASN A 235 -2.31 16.65 -7.87
N PHE A 236 -2.54 17.63 -8.74
CA PHE A 236 -3.15 17.45 -10.06
C PHE A 236 -2.19 17.99 -11.13
N GLU A 237 -2.28 17.45 -12.34
CA GLU A 237 -1.48 17.88 -13.52
C GLU A 237 -1.97 19.18 -14.19
N ASP A 238 -3.10 19.74 -13.79
CA ASP A 238 -3.69 20.95 -14.38
C ASP A 238 -3.56 22.17 -13.45
N ALA A 239 -4.48 23.14 -13.46
CA ALA A 239 -4.35 24.36 -12.66
C ALA A 239 -5.49 24.48 -11.67
N HIS A 240 -5.17 24.58 -10.38
CA HIS A 240 -6.18 24.86 -9.37
C HIS A 240 -5.77 26.01 -8.44
N ASP A 241 -6.74 26.47 -7.66
CA ASP A 241 -6.59 27.55 -6.70
C ASP A 241 -5.76 27.16 -5.45
N ALA A 242 -5.60 28.10 -4.53
CA ALA A 242 -4.81 27.89 -3.33
C ALA A 242 -5.50 27.03 -2.24
N THR A 243 -6.69 26.48 -2.50
CA THR A 243 -7.52 25.76 -1.53
C THR A 243 -7.63 24.25 -1.78
N ASN A 244 -6.73 23.69 -2.62
CA ASN A 244 -6.73 22.28 -3.00
C ASN A 244 -6.00 21.41 -1.98
N TYR A 245 -6.64 21.29 -0.81
CA TYR A 245 -6.09 20.58 0.33
C TYR A 245 -6.47 19.10 0.33
N ILE A 246 -5.51 18.29 0.78
CA ILE A 246 -5.72 16.89 1.11
C ILE A 246 -5.19 16.68 2.52
N TYR A 247 -5.96 15.94 3.32
CA TYR A 247 -5.65 15.67 4.70
C TYR A 247 -5.19 14.22 4.85
N PHE A 248 -4.17 14.02 5.69
CA PHE A 248 -3.61 12.73 6.03
C PHE A 248 -3.55 12.56 7.55
N ASP A 249 -3.84 11.34 8.01
CA ASP A 249 -3.83 10.99 9.44
C ASP A 249 -3.62 9.48 9.63
N ASN A 250 -3.31 9.05 10.86
CA ASN A 250 -3.07 7.64 11.26
C ASN A 250 -2.20 6.87 10.26
N ILE A 251 -0.98 7.36 10.02
CA ILE A 251 -0.05 6.74 9.09
C ILE A 251 0.67 5.59 9.78
N GLU A 252 0.63 4.41 9.16
CA GLU A 252 1.30 3.21 9.63
C GLU A 252 2.10 2.57 8.49
N ILE A 253 3.33 2.16 8.76
CA ILE A 253 4.09 1.31 7.84
C ILE A 253 4.49 0.05 8.58
N TYR A 254 4.21 -1.09 7.97
CA TYR A 254 4.61 -2.39 8.43
C TYR A 254 5.61 -3.00 7.46
N SER A 255 6.51 -3.83 7.99
CA SER A 255 7.45 -4.59 7.19
C SER A 255 7.72 -5.95 7.81
N ASP A 256 8.35 -6.83 7.03
CA ASP A 256 8.89 -8.11 7.46
C ASP A 256 10.23 -8.02 8.23
N ALA A 257 10.66 -6.82 8.64
CA ALA A 257 11.92 -6.62 9.35
C ALA A 257 11.80 -6.58 10.89
N GLY A 258 10.80 -7.23 11.50
CA GLY A 258 10.68 -7.23 12.97
C GLY A 258 9.78 -8.32 13.55
N THR A 259 9.14 -8.03 14.69
CA THR A 259 8.10 -8.87 15.31
C THR A 259 7.02 -7.98 15.95
N GLY A 260 5.84 -8.54 16.24
CA GLY A 260 4.85 -7.88 17.12
C GLY A 260 3.61 -7.28 16.46
N ALA A 261 3.43 -7.41 15.15
CA ALA A 261 2.13 -7.21 14.51
C ALA A 261 1.39 -8.55 14.34
N SER A 262 0.06 -8.50 14.35
CA SER A 262 -0.83 -9.64 14.14
C SER A 262 -1.61 -9.49 12.84
N GLY A 263 -1.97 -10.60 12.20
CA GLY A 263 -2.65 -10.60 10.90
C GLY A 263 -1.67 -10.66 9.74
N SER A 264 -2.16 -10.41 8.53
CA SER A 264 -1.40 -10.53 7.28
C SER A 264 -1.31 -9.19 6.55
N MET A 265 -0.10 -8.83 6.11
CA MET A 265 0.13 -7.70 5.22
C MET A 265 -0.49 -7.95 3.83
N SER A 266 -0.45 -9.21 3.35
CA SER A 266 -0.91 -9.55 2.00
C SER A 266 -2.43 -9.50 1.84
N ASP A 267 -3.18 -9.50 2.94
CA ASP A 267 -4.65 -9.49 2.94
C ASP A 267 -5.22 -8.27 3.67
N ALA A 268 -4.38 -7.26 3.95
CA ALA A 268 -4.72 -6.04 4.68
C ALA A 268 -5.35 -6.27 6.07
N THR A 269 -5.13 -7.45 6.67
CA THR A 269 -5.58 -7.76 8.03
C THR A 269 -4.54 -7.42 9.10
N ILE A 270 -3.35 -6.96 8.67
CA ILE A 270 -2.27 -6.59 9.57
C ILE A 270 -2.69 -5.46 10.51
N GLY A 271 -2.34 -5.58 11.78
CA GLY A 271 -2.49 -4.53 12.78
C GLY A 271 -1.49 -4.71 13.92
N GLY A 272 -1.13 -3.61 14.57
CA GLY A 272 -0.35 -3.66 15.80
C GLY A 272 -1.14 -4.37 16.90
N SER A 273 -0.70 -5.55 17.33
CA SER A 273 -1.22 -6.17 18.56
C SER A 273 -0.62 -5.46 19.76
N GLY A 274 -1.24 -4.36 20.15
CA GLY A 274 -0.89 -3.62 21.36
C GLY A 274 -0.74 -2.12 21.12
N SER A 275 -1.22 -1.36 22.10
CA SER A 275 -0.84 0.03 22.34
C SER A 275 0.68 0.07 22.56
N SER A 276 1.46 0.08 21.48
CA SER A 276 2.89 0.28 21.56
C SER A 276 3.15 1.77 21.55
N THR A 277 3.35 2.30 22.75
CA THR A 277 4.26 3.41 23.07
C THR A 277 5.71 3.13 22.64
N ALA A 278 5.91 2.41 21.53
CA ALA A 278 7.20 2.26 20.91
C ALA A 278 7.57 3.65 20.36
N THR A 279 8.38 4.36 21.14
CA THR A 279 9.10 5.53 20.69
C THR A 279 9.69 5.18 19.32
N PRO A 280 9.40 5.96 18.26
CA PRO A 280 10.02 5.73 16.96
C PRO A 280 11.54 5.62 17.17
N PRO A 281 12.24 4.72 16.46
CA PRO A 281 13.70 4.73 16.49
C PRO A 281 14.16 6.16 16.17
N PRO A 282 15.13 6.72 16.92
CA PRO A 282 15.56 8.10 16.72
C PRO A 282 15.95 8.29 15.25
N ALA A 283 15.56 9.43 14.68
CA ALA A 283 15.94 9.81 13.33
C ALA A 283 17.46 9.60 13.15
N PRO A 284 17.92 9.10 11.99
CA PRO A 284 19.35 8.91 11.75
C PRO A 284 20.10 10.22 12.01
N THR A 285 20.95 10.25 13.03
CA THR A 285 21.60 11.48 13.50
C THR A 285 22.73 11.97 12.60
N ASN A 286 22.99 11.34 11.45
CA ASN A 286 24.20 11.60 10.66
C ASN A 286 23.96 11.70 9.15
N VAL A 287 23.16 12.68 8.71
CA VAL A 287 23.36 13.28 7.37
C VAL A 287 23.70 14.75 7.57
N ARG A 288 25.00 15.02 7.75
CA ARG A 288 25.52 16.35 7.43
C ARG A 288 25.54 16.45 5.91
N VAL A 289 24.70 17.32 5.37
CA VAL A 289 24.89 17.83 4.00
C VAL A 289 26.21 18.60 4.02
N GLN A 290 27.20 18.12 3.26
CA GLN A 290 28.31 18.94 2.81
C GLN A 290 27.87 19.73 1.58
#